data_AF-A0A7W8B4A5-F1
#
_entry.id   AF-A0A7W8B4A5-F1
#
_cell.length_a   1.000
_cell.length_b   1.000
_cell.length_c   1.000
_cell.angle_alpha   90.00
_cell.angle_beta   90.00
_cell.angle_gamma   90.00
#
_symmetry.space_group_name_H-M   'P 1'
#
loop_
_entity.id
_entity.type
_entity.pdbx_description
1 polymer ?
#
loop_
_entity_poly.entity_id
_entity_poly.type
_entity_poly.pdbx_seq_one_letter_code
_entity_poly.pdbx_strand_id
1 'polypeptide(L)' 'MRAATPKIARKGTAHRTGLGKTRWVVERTFARLHQFKRLRTRYEIRADLHLGLLQLACSIICLRRLRTSF' A
#
# COMPACT_ATOMS: atom_id res chain seq x y z
N MET A 1 -8.42 29.16 8.32
CA MET A 1 -7.84 27.86 7.87
C MET A 1 -8.94 27.06 7.17
N ARG A 2 -8.78 26.71 5.89
CA ARG A 2 -9.81 25.99 5.13
C ARG A 2 -9.63 24.49 5.37
N ALA A 3 -10.61 23.86 6.03
CA ALA A 3 -10.59 22.42 6.26
C ALA A 3 -10.51 21.69 4.91
N ALA A 4 -9.50 20.85 4.74
CA ALA A 4 -9.37 20.00 3.57
C ALA A 4 -10.60 19.09 3.48
N THR A 5 -11.38 19.21 2.41
CA THR A 5 -12.52 18.33 2.15
C THR A 5 -12.02 16.89 2.01
N PRO A 6 -12.40 15.96 2.91
CA PRO A 6 -11.93 14.59 2.84
C PRO A 6 -12.53 13.89 1.61
N LYS A 7 -11.69 13.58 0.62
CA LYS A 7 -12.07 12.78 -0.57
C LYS A 7 -12.26 11.29 -0.26
N ILE A 8 -12.20 10.90 1.01
CA ILE A 8 -12.35 9.52 1.43
C ILE A 8 -13.83 9.31 1.78
N ALA A 9 -14.54 8.53 0.97
CA ALA A 9 -15.92 8.15 1.24
C ALA A 9 -16.06 7.50 2.63
N ARG A 10 -17.06 7.93 3.40
CA ARG A 10 -17.37 7.40 4.73
C ARG A 10 -17.75 5.91 4.65
N LYS A 11 -17.34 5.14 5.67
CA LYS A 11 -17.64 3.71 5.81
C LYS A 11 -19.17 3.56 5.91
N GLY A 12 -19.80 2.83 4.98
CA GLY A 12 -21.26 2.55 4.98
C GLY A 12 -22.09 3.21 3.86
N THR A 13 -21.52 4.08 3.03
CA THR A 13 -22.25 4.62 1.86
C THR A 13 -22.16 3.68 0.66
N ALA A 14 -23.30 3.39 0.00
CA ALA A 14 -23.35 2.59 -1.22
C ALA A 14 -22.32 3.10 -2.23
N HIS A 15 -21.44 2.18 -2.66
CA HIS A 15 -20.23 2.46 -3.42
C HIS A 15 -20.56 2.94 -4.84
N ARG A 16 -20.90 4.21 -4.98
CA ARG A 16 -21.11 4.82 -6.28
C ARG A 16 -19.72 5.20 -6.81
N THR A 17 -19.24 4.44 -7.78
CA THR A 17 -18.03 4.66 -8.62
C THR A 17 -16.70 4.09 -8.09
N GLY A 18 -16.22 3.03 -8.77
CA GLY A 18 -14.81 2.73 -9.12
C GLY A 18 -13.72 2.58 -8.06
N LEU A 19 -13.83 3.24 -6.91
CA LEU A 19 -12.80 3.34 -5.88
C LEU A 19 -12.42 1.98 -5.29
N GLY A 20 -13.32 1.00 -5.26
CA GLY A 20 -13.07 -0.34 -4.73
C GLY A 20 -12.10 -1.13 -5.59
N LYS A 21 -12.18 -1.00 -6.92
CA LYS A 21 -11.21 -1.63 -7.84
C LYS A 21 -9.81 -1.05 -7.66
N THR A 22 -9.69 0.28 -7.56
CA THR A 22 -8.41 0.96 -7.37
C THR A 22 -7.85 0.74 -5.96
N ARG A 23 -8.70 0.78 -4.93
CA ARG A 23 -8.31 0.49 -3.53
C ARG A 23 -7.81 -0.93 -3.37
N TRP A 24 -8.47 -1.90 -4.00
CA TRP A 24 -8.08 -3.30 -3.88
C TRP A 24 -6.65 -3.57 -4.37
N VAL A 25 -6.18 -2.88 -5.42
CA VAL A 25 -4.80 -3.01 -5.89
C VAL A 25 -3.80 -2.53 -4.83
N VAL A 26 -4.11 -1.40 -4.19
CA VAL A 26 -3.29 -0.80 -3.15
C VAL A 26 -3.31 -1.66 -1.87
N GLU A 27 -4.49 -2.06 -1.41
CA GLU A 27 -4.68 -2.91 -0.22
C GLU A 27 -4.00 -4.28 -0.40
N ARG A 28 -4.10 -4.89 -1.59
CA ARG A 28 -3.38 -6.13 -1.92
C ARG A 28 -1.86 -5.94 -1.87
N THR A 29 -1.36 -4.79 -2.27
CA THR A 29 0.07 -4.46 -2.18
C THR A 29 0.49 -4.31 -0.72
N PHE A 30 -0.30 -3.62 0.10
CA PHE A 30 -0.07 -3.54 1.54
C PHE A 30 -0.13 -4.91 2.23
N ALA A 31 -1.04 -5.79 1.84
CA ALA A 31 -1.08 -7.16 2.35
C ALA A 31 0.21 -7.94 2.04
N ARG A 32 0.80 -7.74 0.85
CA ARG A 32 2.11 -8.32 0.48
C ARG A 32 3.25 -7.69 1.28
N LEU A 33 3.22 -6.38 1.50
CA LEU A 33 4.20 -5.68 2.33
C LEU A 33 4.15 -6.17 3.79
N HIS A 34 2.97 -6.45 4.32
CA HIS A 34 2.78 -7.01 5.67
C HIS A 34 3.38 -8.41 5.87
N GLN A 35 3.63 -9.17 4.79
CA GLN A 35 4.33 -10.45 4.86
C GLN A 35 5.83 -10.27 5.15
N PHE A 36 6.40 -9.09 4.86
CA PHE A 36 7.78 -8.79 5.23
C PHE A 36 7.82 -8.36 6.71
N LYS A 37 8.26 -9.27 7.59
CA LYS A 37 8.26 -9.07 9.05
C LYS A 37 8.91 -7.76 9.50
N ARG A 38 9.95 -7.28 8.80
CA ARG A 38 10.65 -6.00 9.08
C ARG A 38 9.84 -4.75 8.73
N LEU A 39 8.86 -4.86 7.84
CA LEU A 39 7.94 -3.78 7.45
C LEU A 39 6.63 -3.82 8.26
N ARG A 40 6.31 -4.96 8.88
CA ARG A 40 5.08 -5.14 9.67
C ARG A 40 5.07 -4.28 10.94
N THR A 41 6.21 -4.18 11.60
CA THR A 41 6.36 -3.42 12.84
C THR A 41 7.53 -2.47 12.66
N ARG A 42 7.30 -1.17 12.87
CA ARG A 42 8.33 -0.12 12.81
C ARG A 42 9.30 -0.27 14.00
N TYR A 43 10.23 -1.21 13.89
CA TYR A 43 11.35 -1.34 14.82
C TYR A 43 12.55 -0.49 14.42
N GLU A 44 12.63 -0.10 13.14
CA GLU A 44 13.72 0.72 12.62
C GLU A 44 13.58 2.17 13.12
N ILE A 45 14.54 2.63 13.93
CA ILE A 45 14.61 4.00 14.46
C ILE A 45 14.80 5.02 13.32
N ARG A 46 15.51 4.63 12.26
CA ARG A 46 15.81 5.49 11.11
C ARG A 46 14.75 5.32 10.02
N ALA A 47 14.05 6.40 9.71
CA ALA A 47 13.05 6.43 8.64
C ALA A 47 13.63 6.06 7.26
N ASP A 48 14.90 6.38 7.04
CA ASP A 48 15.62 6.10 5.79
C ASP A 48 15.80 4.61 5.52
N LEU A 49 16.20 3.84 6.55
CA LEU A 49 16.33 2.39 6.48
C LEU A 49 14.98 1.72 6.21
N HIS A 50 13.91 2.23 6.84
CA HIS A 50 12.56 1.76 6.57
C HIS A 50 12.12 2.08 5.13
N LEU A 51 12.47 3.25 4.60
CA LEU A 51 12.16 3.63 3.22
C LEU A 51 12.90 2.72 2.22
N GLY A 52 14.18 2.44 2.45
CA GLY A 52 14.95 1.52 1.63
C GLY A 52 14.38 0.10 1.62
N LEU A 53 13.99 -0.42 2.78
CA LEU A 53 13.30 -1.73 2.88
C LEU A 53 11.97 -1.74 2.15
N LEU A 54 11.19 -0.66 2.23
CA LEU A 54 9.92 -0.50 1.52
C LEU A 54 10.12 -0.49 0.00
N GLN A 55 11.12 0.25 -0.48
CA GLN A 55 11.48 0.29 -1.90
C GLN A 55 11.92 -1.08 -2.40
N LEU A 56 12.79 -1.78 -1.66
CA LEU A 56 13.23 -3.13 -2.00
C LEU A 56 12.06 -4.12 -2.09
N ALA A 57 11.14 -4.08 -1.11
CA ALA A 57 9.96 -4.93 -1.12
C ALA A 57 9.05 -4.63 -2.33
N CYS A 58 8.89 -3.36 -2.71
CA CYS A 58 8.16 -2.95 -3.91
C CYS A 58 8.80 -3.54 -5.18
N SER A 59 10.13 -3.41 -5.34
CA SER A 59 10.87 -3.96 -6.47
C SER A 59 10.70 -5.49 -6.60
N ILE A 60 10.74 -6.22 -5.48
CA ILE A 60 10.51 -7.67 -5.47
C ILE A 60 9.07 -8.01 -5.91
N ILE A 61 8.07 -7.25 -5.45
CA ILE A 61 6.67 -7.45 -5.86
C ILE A 61 6.51 -7.19 -7.36
N CYS A 62 7.11 -6.11 -7.88
CA CYS A 62 7.12 -5.79 -9.31
C CYS A 62 7.78 -6.90 -10.13
N LEU A 63 8.96 -7.37 -9.72
CA LEU A 63 9.67 -8.47 -10.39
C LEU A 63 8.84 -9.75 -10.42
N ARG A 64 8.20 -10.14 -9.31
CA ARG A 64 7.32 -11.31 -9.26
C ARG A 64 6.12 -11.17 -10.19
N ARG A 65 5.52 -9.97 -10.25
CA ARG A 65 4.41 -9.68 -11.16
C ARG A 65 4.83 -9.80 -12.63
N LEU A 66 5.99 -9.23 -12.98
CA LEU A 66 6.55 -9.32 -14.32
C LEU A 66 6.82 -10.78 -14.70
N ARG A 67 7.46 -11.56 -13.83
CA ARG A 67 7.73 -12.99 -14.05
C ARG A 67 6.49 -13.87 -14.18
N THR A 68 5.33 -13.45 -13.67
CA THR A 68 4.06 -14.18 -13.86
C THR A 68 3.31 -13.74 -15.12
N SER A 69 3.69 -12.59 -15.69
CA SER A 69 3.04 -12.03 -16.88
C SER A 69 3.70 -12.48 -18.20
N PHE A 70 4.90 -13.05 -18.11
CA PHE A 70 5.58 -13.78 -19.19
C PHE A 70 5.44 -15.28 -18.92
#